data_AF-A0A7Y4TBG8-F1
#
_entry.id   AF-A0A7Y4TBG8-F1
#
_cell.length_a   1.000
_cell.length_b   1.000
_cell.length_c   1.000
_cell.angle_alpha   90.00
_cell.angle_beta   90.00
_cell.angle_gamma   90.00
#
_symmetry.space_group_name_H-M   'P 1'
#
loop_
_entity.id
_entity.type
_entity.pdbx_description
1 polymer ?
#
loop_
_entity_poly.entity_id
_entity_poly.type
_entity_poly.pdbx_seq_one_letter_code
_entity_poly.pdbx_strand_id
1 'polypeptide(L)'
;VEIVAGPTTREADGLAMSSRNALLTVQDRAAAPVLWRALSAARDAYAAGERDAAALRARMSAILGDQARAAAEYVSVADPVTLAELDRVGPAGALVSLAARFGLVRLIDNIVLT
;
A
#
# COMPACT_ATOMS: atom_id res chain seq x y z
N VAL A 1 -20.97 12.90 -17.40
CA VAL A 1 -19.83 11.94 -17.44
C VAL A 1 -19.99 11.03 -16.24
N GLU A 2 -20.04 9.72 -16.45
CA GLU A 2 -20.06 8.72 -15.38
C GLU A 2 -18.62 8.27 -15.09
N ILE A 3 -18.29 8.05 -13.81
CA ILE A 3 -16.96 7.60 -13.38
C ILE A 3 -17.06 6.16 -12.90
N VAL A 4 -16.32 5.27 -13.54
CA VAL A 4 -16.26 3.84 -13.19
C VAL A 4 -14.84 3.51 -12.73
N ALA A 5 -14.69 3.11 -11.47
CA ALA A 5 -13.41 2.68 -10.92
C ALA A 5 -13.06 1.26 -11.39
N GLY A 6 -11.89 1.09 -12.01
CA GLY A 6 -11.36 -0.21 -12.37
C GLY A 6 -10.44 -0.78 -11.27
N PRO A 7 -10.27 -2.12 -11.21
CA PRO A 7 -9.31 -2.73 -10.30
C PRO A 7 -7.87 -2.36 -10.67
N THR A 8 -6.96 -2.30 -9.69
CA THR A 8 -5.53 -2.13 -9.93
C THR A 8 -4.95 -3.40 -10.55
N THR A 9 -4.51 -3.33 -11.81
CA THR A 9 -3.76 -4.41 -12.46
C THR A 9 -2.37 -4.51 -11.87
N ARG A 10 -1.89 -5.74 -11.65
CA ARG A 10 -0.61 -6.05 -11.01
C ARG A 10 0.25 -6.92 -11.91
N GLU A 11 1.56 -6.76 -11.81
CA GLU A 11 2.54 -7.69 -12.39
C GLU A 11 2.52 -9.02 -11.61
N ALA A 12 3.19 -10.05 -12.14
CA ALA A 12 3.15 -11.40 -11.57
C ALA A 12 3.68 -11.49 -10.12
N ASP A 13 4.55 -10.56 -9.72
CA ASP A 13 5.08 -10.44 -8.37
C ASP A 13 4.25 -9.52 -7.45
N GLY A 14 3.11 -9.04 -7.94
CA GLY A 14 2.15 -8.23 -7.19
C GLY A 14 2.39 -6.72 -7.24
N LEU A 15 3.48 -6.25 -7.84
CA LEU A 15 3.72 -4.81 -8.02
C LEU A 15 2.59 -4.22 -8.88
N ALA A 16 1.99 -3.11 -8.42
CA ALA A 16 1.01 -2.39 -9.21
C ALA A 16 1.61 -1.93 -10.55
N MET A 17 0.92 -2.20 -11.66
CA MET A 17 1.40 -1.81 -12.98
C MET A 17 1.42 -0.28 -13.09
N SER A 18 2.58 0.25 -13.43
CA SER A 18 2.77 1.68 -13.67
C SER A 18 3.80 1.90 -14.76
N SER A 19 3.60 2.90 -15.62
CA SER A 19 4.64 3.34 -16.56
C SER A 19 5.92 3.78 -15.83
N ARG A 20 5.82 4.21 -14.56
CA ARG A 20 6.96 4.53 -13.71
C ARG A 20 7.84 3.32 -13.40
N ASN A 21 7.32 2.10 -13.48
CA ASN A 21 8.10 0.87 -13.23
C ASN A 21 9.25 0.74 -14.24
N ALA A 22 9.08 1.26 -15.46
CA ALA A 22 10.12 1.28 -16.49
C ALA A 22 11.32 2.19 -16.15
N LEU A 23 11.16 3.10 -15.18
CA LEU A 23 12.22 4.00 -14.72
C LEU A 23 13.05 3.41 -13.57
N LEU A 24 12.64 2.26 -13.03
CA LEU A 24 13.35 1.61 -11.93
C LEU A 24 14.64 0.98 -12.44
N THR A 25 15.69 1.05 -11.62
CA THR A 25 16.85 0.18 -11.81
C THR A 25 16.44 -1.29 -11.60
N VAL A 26 17.24 -2.24 -12.08
CA VAL A 26 16.95 -3.68 -11.89
C VAL A 26 16.79 -4.02 -10.41
N GLN A 27 17.66 -3.46 -9.56
CA GLN A 27 17.64 -3.70 -8.13
C GLN A 27 16.45 -3.02 -7.43
N ASP A 28 16.07 -1.81 -7.86
CA ASP A 28 14.86 -1.12 -7.36
C ASP A 28 13.59 -1.85 -7.76
N ARG A 29 13.52 -2.32 -9.02
CA ARG A 29 12.39 -3.13 -9.50
C ARG A 29 12.27 -4.42 -8.71
N ALA A 30 13.37 -5.10 -8.41
CA ALA A 30 13.35 -6.31 -7.60
C ALA A 30 12.89 -6.06 -6.14
N ALA A 31 13.14 -4.86 -5.60
CA ALA A 31 12.73 -4.46 -4.26
C ALA A 31 11.26 -3.98 -4.18
N ALA A 32 10.74 -3.38 -5.25
CA ALA A 32 9.42 -2.74 -5.30
C ALA A 32 8.21 -3.62 -4.87
N PRO A 33 8.19 -4.95 -5.08
CA PRO A 33 7.12 -5.81 -4.56
C PRO A 33 6.93 -5.77 -3.03
N VAL A 34 7.86 -5.20 -2.27
CA VAL A 34 7.67 -4.93 -0.83
C VAL A 34 6.42 -4.09 -0.55
N LEU A 35 6.01 -3.22 -1.47
CA LEU A 35 4.79 -2.42 -1.35
C LEU A 35 3.55 -3.32 -1.24
N TRP A 36 3.44 -4.29 -2.15
CA TRP A 36 2.35 -5.25 -2.14
C TRP A 36 2.40 -6.18 -0.92
N ARG A 37 3.60 -6.57 -0.47
CA ARG A 37 3.79 -7.34 0.77
C ARG A 37 3.27 -6.57 1.99
N ALA A 38 3.55 -5.28 2.08
CA ALA A 38 3.05 -4.44 3.18
C ALA A 38 1.51 -4.34 3.16
N LEU A 39 0.91 -4.05 2.00
CA LEU A 39 -0.54 -3.98 1.84
C LEU A 39 -1.22 -5.33 2.16
N SER A 40 -0.64 -6.43 1.68
CA SER A 40 -1.14 -7.78 1.96
C SER A 40 -1.09 -8.09 3.46
N ALA A 41 -0.03 -7.69 4.16
CA ALA A 41 0.07 -7.90 5.60
C ALA A 41 -0.99 -7.12 6.39
N ALA A 42 -1.36 -5.90 5.95
CA ALA A 42 -2.47 -5.15 6.55
C ALA A 42 -3.81 -5.85 6.27
N ARG A 43 -4.04 -6.31 5.04
CA ARG A 43 -5.24 -7.08 4.67
C ARG A 43 -5.39 -8.35 5.51
N ASP A 44 -4.31 -9.11 5.65
CA ASP A 44 -4.34 -10.40 6.34
C ASP A 44 -4.54 -10.18 7.86
N ALA A 45 -3.93 -9.14 8.44
CA ALA A 45 -4.20 -8.75 9.82
C ALA A 45 -5.67 -8.31 10.03
N TYR A 46 -6.22 -7.52 9.11
CA TYR A 46 -7.63 -7.15 9.14
C TYR A 46 -8.55 -8.38 9.03
N ALA A 47 -8.25 -9.31 8.12
CA ALA A 47 -8.98 -10.56 8.00
C ALA A 47 -8.91 -11.42 9.29
N ALA A 48 -7.81 -11.33 10.03
CA ALA A 48 -7.62 -11.98 11.33
C ALA A 48 -8.31 -11.25 12.51
N GLY A 49 -8.99 -10.13 12.27
CA GLY A 49 -9.76 -9.39 13.27
C GLY A 49 -9.10 -8.11 13.79
N GLU A 50 -7.91 -7.74 13.30
CA GLU A 50 -7.30 -6.46 13.65
C GLU A 50 -8.17 -5.30 13.13
N ARG A 51 -8.43 -4.31 13.98
CA ARG A 51 -9.21 -3.12 13.65
C ARG A 51 -8.51 -1.83 14.08
N ASP A 52 -7.46 -1.90 14.88
CA ASP A 52 -6.65 -0.75 15.24
C ASP A 52 -5.85 -0.28 14.01
N ALA A 53 -6.13 0.93 13.55
CA ALA A 53 -5.50 1.48 12.37
C ALA A 53 -4.02 1.79 12.60
N ALA A 54 -3.61 2.15 13.83
CA ALA A 54 -2.21 2.35 14.17
C ALA A 54 -1.44 1.02 14.13
N ALA A 55 -2.04 -0.08 14.60
CA ALA A 55 -1.45 -1.41 14.50
C ALA A 55 -1.25 -1.86 13.04
N LEU A 56 -2.23 -1.59 12.17
CA LEU A 56 -2.13 -1.86 10.73
C LEU A 56 -1.02 -1.02 10.07
N ARG A 57 -0.96 0.29 10.34
CA ARG A 57 0.11 1.18 9.84
C ARG A 57 1.48 0.70 10.33
N ALA A 58 1.63 0.37 11.61
CA ALA A 58 2.88 -0.09 12.19
C ALA A 58 3.40 -1.37 11.53
N ARG A 59 2.50 -2.33 11.26
CA ARG A 59 2.84 -3.58 10.56
C ARG A 59 3.38 -3.33 9.15
N MET A 60 2.72 -2.45 8.40
CA MET A 60 3.17 -2.06 7.06
C MET A 60 4.51 -1.33 7.11
N SER A 61 4.67 -0.37 8.02
CA SER A 61 5.91 0.39 8.20
C SER A 61 7.09 -0.51 8.55
N ALA A 62 6.90 -1.55 9.39
CA ALA A 62 7.95 -2.52 9.69
C ALA A 62 8.42 -3.27 8.44
N ILE A 63 7.48 -3.79 7.63
CA ILE A 63 7.81 -4.51 6.38
C ILE A 63 8.54 -3.62 5.38
N LEU A 64 8.13 -2.36 5.26
CA LEU A 64 8.81 -1.39 4.40
C LEU A 64 10.20 -1.05 4.93
N GLY A 65 10.35 -0.90 6.25
CA GLY A 65 11.62 -0.59 6.92
C GLY A 65 12.69 -1.68 6.76
N ASP A 66 12.28 -2.94 6.62
CA ASP A 66 13.18 -4.07 6.34
C ASP A 66 13.74 -4.07 4.90
N GLN A 67 13.21 -3.22 4.01
CA GLN A 67 13.69 -3.07 2.65
C GLN A 67 14.48 -1.76 2.48
N ALA A 68 15.82 -1.85 2.56
CA ALA A 68 16.71 -0.70 2.49
C ALA A 68 16.56 0.18 1.22
N ARG A 69 16.04 -0.38 0.11
CA ARG A 69 15.78 0.39 -1.12
C ARG A 69 14.44 1.14 -1.13
N ALA A 70 13.55 0.82 -0.20
CA ALA A 70 12.24 1.45 -0.10
C ALA A 70 12.28 2.59 0.92
N ALA A 71 12.46 3.82 0.45
CA ALA A 71 12.32 4.99 1.28
C ALA A 71 10.83 5.35 1.41
N ALA A 72 10.16 4.82 2.44
CA ALA A 72 8.75 5.09 2.70
C ALA A 72 8.52 6.59 2.98
N GLU A 73 7.57 7.20 2.26
CA GLU A 73 7.13 8.59 2.50
C GLU A 73 5.92 8.61 3.44
N TYR A 74 4.96 7.72 3.22
CA TYR A 74 3.83 7.55 4.12
C TYR A 74 3.24 6.14 4.04
N VAL A 75 2.53 5.79 5.12
CA VAL A 75 1.62 4.66 5.23
C VAL A 75 0.35 5.19 5.88
N SER A 76 -0.80 4.89 5.29
CA SER A 76 -2.10 5.45 5.68
C SER A 76 -3.16 4.36 5.79
N VAL A 77 -4.04 4.52 6.77
CA VAL A 77 -5.27 3.74 6.93
C VAL A 77 -6.39 4.76 7.17
N ALA A 78 -7.15 5.03 6.11
CA ALA A 78 -8.07 6.15 6.06
C ALA A 78 -9.49 5.70 5.68
N ASP A 79 -10.47 6.55 5.97
CA ASP A 79 -11.84 6.38 5.50
C ASP A 79 -11.87 6.40 3.96
N PRO A 80 -12.55 5.45 3.30
CA PRO A 80 -12.47 5.28 1.85
C PRO A 80 -13.16 6.40 1.05
N VAL A 81 -13.95 7.25 1.70
CA VAL A 81 -14.70 8.35 1.05
C VAL A 81 -14.09 9.70 1.38
N THR A 82 -13.86 9.96 2.65
CA THR A 82 -13.38 11.26 3.15
C THR A 82 -11.87 11.38 3.18
N LEU A 83 -11.15 10.25 3.09
CA LEU A 83 -9.69 10.16 3.22
C LEU A 83 -9.15 10.64 4.59
N ALA A 84 -10.03 10.80 5.58
CA ALA A 84 -9.61 11.10 6.94
C ALA A 84 -8.91 9.88 7.56
N GLU A 85 -7.78 10.10 8.22
CA GLU A 85 -7.08 9.03 8.95
C GLU A 85 -8.00 8.44 10.01
N LEU A 86 -7.99 7.11 10.10
CA LEU A 86 -8.76 6.38 11.10
C LEU A 86 -7.88 6.05 12.30
N ASP A 87 -8.50 6.07 13.48
CA ASP A 87 -7.96 5.40 14.67
C ASP A 87 -8.34 3.92 14.70
N ARG A 88 -9.55 3.60 14.20
CA ARG A 88 -10.09 2.23 14.14
C ARG A 88 -10.88 2.02 12.86
N VAL A 89 -10.70 0.87 12.23
CA VAL A 89 -11.44 0.45 11.04
C VAL A 89 -12.85 0.01 11.43
N GLY A 90 -13.86 0.69 10.88
CA GLY A 90 -15.27 0.40 11.12
C GLY A 90 -15.89 -0.51 10.05
N PRO A 91 -17.23 -0.69 10.08
CA PRO A 91 -17.95 -1.52 9.11
C PRO A 91 -17.87 -1.02 7.66
N ALA A 92 -17.61 0.27 7.45
CA ALA A 92 -17.38 0.85 6.13
C ALA A 92 -16.04 0.45 5.51
N GLY A 93 -15.19 -0.27 6.27
CA GLY A 93 -13.87 -0.65 5.83
C GLY A 93 -12.86 0.49 5.93
N ALA A 94 -11.77 0.38 5.17
CA ALA A 94 -10.72 1.40 5.09
C ALA A 94 -10.03 1.38 3.74
N LEU A 95 -9.59 2.55 3.28
CA LEU A 95 -8.57 2.69 2.25
C LEU A 95 -7.20 2.61 2.92
N VAL A 96 -6.45 1.56 2.60
CA VAL A 96 -5.06 1.40 3.03
C VAL A 96 -4.17 1.80 1.88
N SER A 97 -3.28 2.76 2.09
CA SER A 97 -2.43 3.30 1.03
C SER A 97 -1.01 3.57 1.51
N LEU A 98 -0.09 3.62 0.57
CA LEU A 98 1.31 3.94 0.84
C LEU A 98 1.96 4.68 -0.33
N ALA A 99 3.08 5.33 -0.03
CA ALA A 99 4.01 5.80 -1.03
C ALA A 99 5.44 5.57 -0.56
N ALA A 100 6.31 5.17 -1.49
CA ALA A 100 7.75 5.04 -1.24
C ALA A 100 8.56 5.43 -2.47
N ARG A 101 9.80 5.86 -2.23
CA ARG A 101 10.79 6.11 -3.28
C ARG A 101 11.76 4.94 -3.39
N PHE A 102 12.06 4.59 -4.63
CA PHE A 102 13.10 3.66 -5.04
C PHE A 102 14.06 4.43 -5.93
N GLY A 103 15.17 4.88 -5.36
CA GLY A 103 16.01 5.92 -5.97
C GLY A 103 15.21 7.21 -6.23
N LEU A 104 15.11 7.61 -7.49
CA LEU A 104 14.35 8.80 -7.91
C LEU A 104 12.87 8.51 -8.19
N VAL A 105 12.49 7.24 -8.31
CA VAL A 105 11.14 6.85 -8.73
C VAL A 105 10.24 6.74 -7.51
N ARG A 106 9.16 7.52 -7.51
CA ARG A 106 8.12 7.45 -6.49
C ARG A 106 7.00 6.53 -6.95
N LEU A 107 6.74 5.49 -6.16
CA LEU A 107 5.65 4.53 -6.39
C LEU A 107 4.56 4.73 -5.33
N ILE A 108 3.33 4.44 -5.73
CA ILE A 108 2.15 4.43 -4.87
C ILE A 108 1.42 3.10 -5.06
N ASP A 109 0.72 2.67 -4.02
CA ASP A 109 -0.18 1.52 -4.10
C ASP A 109 -1.21 1.63 -2.98
N ASN A 110 -2.36 1.00 -3.18
CA ASN A 110 -3.45 0.99 -2.22
C ASN A 110 -4.32 -0.27 -2.36
N ILE A 111 -5.04 -0.59 -1.29
CA ILE A 111 -6.13 -1.57 -1.27
C ILE A 111 -7.30 -1.02 -0.46
N VAL A 112 -8.49 -1.56 -0.73
CA VAL A 112 -9.65 -1.35 0.13
C VAL A 112 -9.81 -2.58 1.01
N LEU A 113 -9.93 -2.35 2.31
CA LEU A 113 -10.37 -3.35 3.28
C LEU A 113 -11.88 -3.25 3.39
N THR A 114 -12.57 -4.38 3.23
CA THR A 114 -14.02 -4.51 3.43
C THR A 114 -14.26 -5.71 4.32
#